data_AF-A0A6A0GY64-F1
#
_entry.id   AF-A0A6A0GY64-F1
#
_cell.length_a   1.000
_cell.length_b   1.000
_cell.length_c   1.000
_cell.angle_alpha   90.00
_cell.angle_beta   90.00
_cell.angle_gamma   90.00
#
_symmetry.space_group_name_H-M   'P 1'
#
loop_
_entity.id
_entity.type
_entity.pdbx_description
1 polymer ?
#
loop_
_entity_poly.entity_id
_entity_poly.type
_entity_poly.pdbx_seq_one_letter_code
_entity_poly.pdbx_strand_id
1 'polypeptide(L)'
;MLFLAGLPMFFMELALGQYVGLGPNMLFQNMAPLFSGLGIGMPIVSFYCCVYFGVIMAWSIYYTFSSFTAELPWGSCDNDFNTPGRVPVIALSR
;
A
#
# COMPACT_ATOMS: atom_id res chain seq x y z
N MET A 1 -4.85 -5.47 -21.88
CA MET A 1 -6.02 -5.13 -21.03
C MET A 1 -6.04 -3.68 -20.56
N LEU A 2 -4.91 -2.96 -20.52
CA LEU A 2 -4.87 -1.54 -20.15
C LEU A 2 -5.82 -0.66 -20.99
N PHE A 3 -5.69 -0.67 -22.32
CA PHE A 3 -6.52 0.17 -23.19
C PHE A 3 -7.98 -0.28 -23.30
N LEU A 4 -8.25 -1.58 -23.17
CA LEU A 4 -9.57 -2.15 -23.36
C LEU A 4 -10.44 -2.12 -22.11
N ALA A 5 -9.84 -2.20 -20.92
CA ALA A 5 -10.57 -2.30 -19.66
C ALA A 5 -10.08 -1.28 -18.62
N GLY A 6 -8.76 -1.17 -18.41
CA GLY A 6 -8.21 -0.28 -17.38
C GLY A 6 -8.53 1.20 -17.62
N LEU A 7 -8.19 1.72 -18.80
CA LEU A 7 -8.37 3.12 -19.15
C LEU A 7 -9.85 3.53 -19.25
N PRO A 8 -10.74 2.73 -19.88
CA PRO A 8 -12.18 3.01 -19.86
C PRO A 8 -12.78 3.00 -18.45
N MET A 9 -12.41 2.04 -17.58
CA MET A 9 -12.94 1.97 -16.21
C MET A 9 -12.48 3.16 -15.36
N PHE A 10 -11.19 3.51 -15.43
CA PHE A 10 -10.66 4.66 -14.71
C PHE A 10 -11.30 5.98 -15.16
N PHE A 11 -11.48 6.16 -16.48
CA PHE A 11 -12.15 7.34 -17.01
C PHE A 11 -13.61 7.43 -16.55
N MET A 12 -14.35 6.32 -16.58
CA MET A 12 -15.73 6.26 -16.10
C MET A 12 -15.84 6.63 -14.61
N GLU A 13 -14.96 6.10 -13.75
CA GLU A 13 -14.98 6.41 -12.32
C GLU A 13 -14.69 7.89 -12.04
N LEU A 14 -13.69 8.47 -12.72
CA LEU A 14 -13.38 9.90 -12.60
C LEU A 14 -14.51 10.79 -13.10
N ALA A 15 -15.05 10.49 -14.28
CA ALA A 15 -16.14 11.26 -14.88
C ALA A 15 -17.40 11.24 -14.00
N LEU A 16 -17.76 10.07 -13.44
CA LEU A 16 -18.87 9.93 -12.49
C LEU A 16 -18.62 10.71 -11.19
N GLY A 17 -17.41 10.60 -10.63
CA GLY A 17 -17.02 11.33 -9.41
C GLY A 17 -17.10 12.85 -9.60
N GLN A 18 -16.63 13.36 -10.73
CA GLN A 18 -16.68 14.79 -11.07
C GLN A 18 -18.10 15.28 -11.37
N TYR A 19 -18.93 14.48 -12.04
CA TYR A 19 -20.30 14.87 -12.40
C TYR A 19 -21.22 14.92 -11.17
N VAL A 20 -21.14 13.91 -10.30
CA VAL A 20 -22.07 13.79 -9.16
C VAL A 20 -21.58 14.55 -7.94
N GLY A 21 -20.27 14.64 -7.71
CA GLY A 21 -19.70 15.36 -6.56
C GLY A 21 -20.08 14.76 -5.20
N LEU A 22 -20.60 13.53 -5.16
CA LEU A 22 -20.98 12.81 -3.94
C LEU A 22 -20.04 11.65 -3.69
N GLY A 23 -19.98 11.21 -2.42
CA GLY A 23 -19.26 9.99 -2.06
C GLY A 23 -19.92 8.72 -2.67
N PRO A 24 -19.15 7.63 -2.81
CA PRO A 24 -19.60 6.41 -3.48
C PRO A 24 -20.86 5.79 -2.85
N ASN A 25 -21.01 5.85 -1.53
CA ASN A 25 -22.22 5.37 -0.85
C ASN A 25 -23.50 6.09 -1.34
N MET A 26 -23.47 7.41 -1.41
CA MET A 26 -24.62 8.20 -1.89
C MET A 26 -24.79 8.09 -3.40
N LEU A 27 -23.70 7.98 -4.16
CA LEU A 27 -23.71 7.79 -5.61
C LEU A 27 -24.51 6.54 -6.01
N PHE A 28 -24.15 5.37 -5.47
CA PHE A 28 -24.81 4.12 -5.82
C PHE A 28 -26.24 4.04 -5.30
N GLN A 29 -26.54 4.64 -4.14
CA GLN A 29 -27.92 4.73 -3.65
C GLN A 29 -28.82 5.56 -4.57
N ASN A 30 -28.32 6.67 -5.13
CA ASN A 30 -29.10 7.56 -6.00
C ASN A 30 -29.19 7.07 -7.45
N MET A 31 -28.16 6.39 -7.98
CA MET A 31 -28.16 5.87 -9.35
C MET A 31 -28.84 4.51 -9.48
N ALA A 32 -28.49 3.56 -8.60
CA ALA A 32 -28.93 2.18 -8.70
C ALA A 32 -28.95 1.52 -7.31
N PRO A 33 -30.08 1.61 -6.56
CA PRO A 33 -30.15 1.17 -5.17
C PRO A 33 -29.85 -0.32 -4.96
N LEU A 34 -30.02 -1.16 -6.00
CA LEU A 34 -29.60 -2.56 -6.00
C LEU A 34 -28.09 -2.72 -5.72
N PHE A 35 -27.28 -1.76 -6.18
CA PHE A 35 -25.83 -1.76 -6.01
C PHE A 35 -25.35 -0.92 -4.82
N SER A 36 -26.24 -0.54 -3.90
CA SER A 36 -25.90 0.21 -2.69
C SER A 36 -24.76 -0.42 -1.88
N GLY A 37 -24.65 -1.76 -1.89
CA GLY A 37 -23.55 -2.49 -1.25
C GLY A 37 -22.16 -2.16 -1.80
N LEU A 38 -22.04 -1.81 -3.09
CA LEU A 38 -20.77 -1.39 -3.69
C LEU A 38 -20.27 -0.09 -3.06
N GLY A 39 -21.18 0.84 -2.79
CA GLY A 39 -20.85 2.13 -2.19
C GLY A 39 -20.25 2.05 -0.79
N ILE A 40 -20.61 1.01 -0.03
CA ILE A 40 -20.04 0.71 1.30
C ILE A 40 -18.79 -0.18 1.17
N GLY A 41 -18.78 -1.12 0.22
CA GLY A 41 -17.64 -2.01 -0.01
C GLY A 41 -16.37 -1.26 -0.41
N MET A 42 -16.48 -0.24 -1.28
CA MET A 42 -15.34 0.56 -1.73
C MET A 42 -14.51 1.17 -0.59
N PRO A 43 -15.08 1.93 0.37
CA PRO A 43 -14.32 2.49 1.48
C PRO A 43 -13.80 1.42 2.45
N ILE A 44 -14.51 0.30 2.63
CA ILE A 44 -14.02 -0.82 3.47
C ILE A 44 -12.73 -1.40 2.89
N VAL A 45 -12.70 -1.70 1.59
CA VAL A 45 -11.50 -2.19 0.91
C VAL A 45 -10.37 -1.16 1.00
N SER A 46 -10.69 0.12 0.79
CA SER A 46 -9.71 1.20 0.96
C SER A 46 -9.13 1.26 2.38
N PHE A 47 -9.94 1.02 3.41
CA PHE A 47 -9.47 0.99 4.80
C PHE A 47 -8.48 -0.16 5.04
N TYR A 48 -8.79 -1.37 4.56
CA TYR A 48 -7.86 -2.50 4.66
C TYR A 48 -6.53 -2.22 3.94
N CYS A 49 -6.57 -1.62 2.75
CA CYS A 49 -5.38 -1.19 2.03
C CYS A 49 -4.58 -0.18 2.87
N CYS A 50 -5.23 0.85 3.44
CA CYS A 50 -4.55 1.84 4.27
C CYS A 50 -3.83 1.23 5.48
N VAL A 51 -4.44 0.26 6.17
CA VAL A 51 -3.82 -0.40 7.33
C VAL A 51 -2.56 -1.17 6.92
N TYR A 52 -2.67 -2.01 5.88
CA TYR A 52 -1.53 -2.81 5.41
C TYR A 52 -0.40 -1.94 4.84
N PHE A 53 -0.73 -1.01 3.94
CA PHE A 53 0.26 -0.10 3.36
C PHE A 53 0.88 0.83 4.41
N GLY A 54 0.13 1.20 5.45
CA GLY A 54 0.66 1.97 6.57
C GLY A 54 1.84 1.29 7.27
N VAL A 55 1.77 -0.02 7.48
CA VAL A 55 2.88 -0.80 8.08
C VAL A 55 4.11 -0.82 7.17
N ILE A 56 3.92 -1.03 5.87
CA ILE A 56 5.02 -1.03 4.89
C ILE A 56 5.67 0.35 4.81
N MET A 57 4.87 1.41 4.80
CA MET A 57 5.37 2.79 4.82
C MET A 57 6.17 3.07 6.09
N ALA A 58 5.70 2.62 7.25
CA ALA A 58 6.42 2.77 8.52
C ALA A 58 7.77 2.04 8.50
N TRP A 59 7.83 0.80 7.99
CA TRP A 59 9.10 0.08 7.81
C TRP A 59 10.02 0.79 6.82
N SER A 60 9.49 1.29 5.71
CA SER A 60 10.28 2.01 4.70
C SER A 60 10.92 3.27 5.29
N ILE A 61 10.16 4.04 6.06
CA ILE A 61 10.66 5.22 6.76
C ILE A 61 11.70 4.84 7.81
N TYR A 62 11.44 3.80 8.61
CA TYR A 62 12.38 3.30 9.62
C TYR A 62 13.73 2.91 9.00
N TYR A 63 13.71 2.09 7.95
CA TYR A 63 14.93 1.68 7.25
C TYR A 63 15.61 2.85 6.52
N THR A 64 14.86 3.83 6.02
CA THR A 64 15.43 5.05 5.43
C THR A 64 16.26 5.82 6.45
N PHE A 65 15.70 6.12 7.63
CA PHE A 65 16.44 6.82 8.68
C PHE A 65 17.56 5.98 9.27
N SER A 66 17.35 4.66 9.41
CA SER A 66 18.38 3.72 9.86
C SER A 66 19.54 3.56 8.86
N SER A 67 19.38 4.06 7.63
CA SER A 67 20.45 4.05 6.62
C SER A 67 21.32 5.31 6.67
N PHE A 68 20.99 6.30 7.49
CA PHE A 68 21.81 7.51 7.66
C PHE A 68 22.97 7.29 8.65
N THR A 69 23.65 6.15 8.53
CA THR A 69 24.83 5.77 9.30
C THR A 69 25.96 5.35 8.37
N ALA A 70 27.22 5.52 8.79
CA ALA A 70 28.38 5.15 7.98
C ALA A 70 28.50 3.63 7.76
N GLU A 71 28.18 2.85 8.81
CA GLU A 71 28.03 1.41 8.73
C GLU A 71 26.55 1.06 8.88
N LEU A 72 26.03 0.23 7.96
CA LEU A 72 24.63 -0.16 7.97
C LEU A 72 24.39 -1.22 9.06
N PRO A 73 23.32 -1.10 9.87
CA PRO A 73 23.06 -2.04 10.97
C PRO A 73 22.90 -3.50 10.55
N TRP A 74 22.41 -3.75 9.34
CA TRP A 74 22.26 -5.10 8.76
C TRP A 74 23.47 -5.55 7.93
N GLY A 75 24.56 -4.76 7.91
CA GLY A 75 25.81 -5.12 7.23
C GLY A 75 26.70 -6.06 8.05
N SER A 76 26.59 -6.03 9.38
CA SER A 76 27.39 -6.85 10.30
C SER A 76 26.52 -7.79 11.15
N CYS A 77 27.12 -8.86 11.68
CA CYS A 77 26.45 -9.78 12.59
C CYS A 77 26.69 -9.47 14.07
N ASP A 78 27.34 -8.34 14.39
CA ASP A 78 27.69 -7.93 15.76
C ASP A 78 26.66 -6.92 16.30
N ASN A 79 25.41 -7.37 16.43
CA ASN A 79 24.31 -6.56 16.95
C ASN A 79 23.50 -7.37 17.96
N ASP A 80 22.88 -6.68 18.92
CA ASP A 80 22.11 -7.31 20.01
C ASP A 80 20.91 -8.15 19.53
N PHE A 81 20.37 -7.84 18.35
CA PHE A 81 19.25 -8.57 17.75
C PHE A 81 19.69 -9.86 17.02
N ASN A 82 20.99 -10.12 16.91
CA ASN A 82 21.51 -11.30 16.23
C ASN A 82 21.59 -12.52 17.17
N THR A 83 21.36 -13.72 16.61
CA THR A 83 21.52 -14.98 17.36
C THR A 83 22.95 -15.52 17.22
N PRO A 84 23.41 -16.41 18.11
CA PRO A 84 24.73 -17.03 18.00
C PRO A 84 24.91 -17.84 16.70
N GLY A 85 26.12 -17.84 16.14
CA GLY A 85 26.50 -18.64 14.96
C GLY A 85 26.20 -18.02 13.59
N ARG A 86 25.86 -16.73 13.52
CA ARG A 86 25.63 -15.99 12.27
C ARG A 86 26.96 -15.57 11.63
N VAL A 87 27.07 -15.72 10.32
CA VAL A 87 28.23 -15.24 9.54
C VAL A 87 27.72 -14.18 8.55
N PRO A 88 28.39 -13.02 8.41
CA PRO A 88 27.96 -12.01 7.44
C PRO A 88 28.07 -12.57 6.02
N VAL A 89 27.07 -12.29 5.18
CA VAL A 89 27.01 -12.78 3.78
C VAL A 89 28.24 -12.36 2.98
N ILE A 90 28.80 -11.18 3.29
CA ILE A 90 30.02 -10.66 2.67
C ILE A 90 31.22 -11.60 2.90
N ALA A 91 31.28 -12.29 4.04
CA ALA A 91 32.35 -13.24 4.35
C ALA A 91 32.21 -14.59 3.61
N LEU A 92 31.03 -14.91 3.07
CA LEU A 92 30.81 -16.11 2.23
C LEU A 92 31.09 -15.87 0.73
N SER A 93 31.33 -14.61 0.33
CA SER A 93 31.65 -14.23 -1.05
C SER A 93 33.15 -14.21 -1.38
N ARG A 94 34.01 -14.54 -0.39
CA ARG A 94 35.45 -14.75 -0.53
C ARG A 94 35.78 -16.22 -0.38
#